data_AF-A0A314ZIK0-F1
#
_entry.id   AF-A0A314ZIK0-F1
#
_cell.length_a   1.000
_cell.length_b   1.000
_cell.length_c   1.000
_cell.angle_alpha   90.00
_cell.angle_beta   90.00
_cell.angle_gamma   90.00
#
_symmetry.space_group_name_H-M   'P 1'
#
loop_
_entity.id
_entity.type
_entity.pdbx_description
1 polymer ?
#
loop_
_entity_poly.entity_id
_entity_poly.type
_entity_poly.pdbx_seq_one_letter_code
_entity_poly.pdbx_strand_id
1 'polypeptide(L)'
;MDPPNEFPDDFSSFPPIPFALFVPPENPNPNSNAAPIPNTVENPSSAHLLSFSVPKKRRRGRPHRVPTSFQLPPIPNGVFNSNNNGLASFSSSISAHSSRNNVEIPGSSARIMPDMSDEIIVINKESTAEALIALSAGFPADSLTEEEIDFGVIRVIGGIEQVNYILIRNHIIAKWRENVSNWVTKDIFIDSIPKHCHSLLDSTYKYLVSHGYINFGVAPAIKEKIPAEPSKPHVIVIGAGLAGLAAARQMMRFGFKVTVLEGRKRAGGGFIQRKWREDLGYVQRRI
;
A
#
# COMPACT_ATOMS: atom_id res chain seq x y z
N MET A 1 20.97 -25.42 56.16
CA MET A 1 20.40 -25.52 54.81
C MET A 1 19.45 -24.36 54.67
N ASP A 2 20.00 -23.21 54.31
CA ASP A 2 19.26 -21.96 54.11
C ASP A 2 18.64 -21.93 52.70
N PRO A 3 17.46 -21.32 52.51
CA PRO A 3 16.88 -21.12 51.19
C PRO A 3 17.58 -19.96 50.43
N PRO A 4 17.65 -20.00 49.09
CA PRO A 4 18.33 -18.97 48.32
C PRO A 4 17.46 -17.71 48.09
N ASN A 5 18.16 -16.57 48.10
CA ASN A 5 17.73 -15.18 47.89
C ASN A 5 16.66 -14.93 46.81
N GLU A 6 15.61 -14.22 47.19
CA GLU A 6 14.76 -13.42 46.30
C GLU A 6 15.42 -12.05 46.05
N PHE A 7 15.57 -11.66 44.79
CA PHE A 7 15.93 -10.29 44.40
C PHE A 7 14.68 -9.39 44.50
N PRO A 8 14.78 -8.16 45.04
CA PRO A 8 13.62 -7.27 45.09
C PRO A 8 13.33 -6.61 43.72
N ASP A 9 12.06 -6.65 43.32
CA ASP A 9 11.50 -5.96 42.15
C ASP A 9 11.49 -4.43 42.36
N ASP A 10 12.45 -3.73 41.74
CA ASP A 10 12.59 -2.26 41.75
C ASP A 10 11.46 -1.50 41.02
N PHE A 11 10.47 -2.20 40.46
CA PHE A 11 9.35 -1.60 39.73
C PHE A 11 8.15 -1.19 40.62
N SER A 12 8.18 -1.51 41.92
CA SER A 12 7.11 -1.16 42.87
C SER A 12 7.19 0.27 43.42
N SER A 13 8.25 1.03 43.09
CA SER A 13 8.52 2.37 43.63
C SER A 13 7.95 3.54 42.81
N PHE A 14 7.35 3.30 41.65
CA PHE A 14 6.80 4.37 40.82
C PHE A 14 5.39 4.74 41.27
N PRO A 15 5.11 6.02 41.62
CA PRO A 15 3.77 6.46 41.94
C PRO A 15 2.87 6.38 40.68
N PRO A 16 1.59 6.00 40.82
CA PRO A 16 0.68 5.93 39.67
C PRO A 16 0.47 7.32 39.07
N ILE A 17 0.69 7.43 37.76
CA ILE A 17 0.44 8.66 36.98
C ILE A 17 -1.07 8.95 37.02
N PRO A 18 -1.51 10.10 37.57
CA PRO A 18 -2.93 10.43 37.58
C PRO A 18 -3.41 10.78 36.17
N PHE A 19 -4.19 9.90 35.56
CA PHE A 19 -4.99 10.23 34.38
C PHE A 19 -6.19 11.08 34.81
N ALA A 20 -6.06 12.40 34.72
CA ALA A 20 -7.19 13.31 34.88
C ALA A 20 -8.05 13.30 33.61
N LEU A 21 -9.20 12.61 33.66
CA LEU A 21 -10.27 12.79 32.69
C LEU A 21 -10.90 14.17 32.90
N PHE A 22 -10.62 15.11 32.01
CA PHE A 22 -11.36 16.37 31.98
C PHE A 22 -12.76 16.12 31.40
N VAL A 23 -13.77 16.19 32.27
CA VAL A 23 -15.18 16.23 31.89
C VAL A 23 -15.55 17.71 31.66
N PRO A 24 -16.09 18.10 30.50
CA PRO A 24 -16.57 19.46 30.29
C PRO A 24 -17.71 19.80 31.25
N PRO A 25 -17.84 21.05 31.74
CA PRO A 25 -18.92 21.42 32.65
C PRO A 25 -20.29 21.28 31.97
N GLU A 26 -21.26 20.73 32.72
CA GLU A 26 -22.66 20.69 32.33
C GLU A 26 -23.26 22.10 32.30
N ASN A 27 -24.03 22.39 31.26
CA ASN A 27 -24.68 23.67 31.03
C ASN A 27 -25.97 23.76 31.89
N PRO A 28 -26.14 24.72 32.80
CA PRO A 28 -27.30 24.75 33.68
C PRO A 28 -28.54 25.37 33.00
N ASN A 29 -29.36 24.49 32.42
CA ASN A 29 -30.83 24.40 32.61
C ASN A 29 -31.73 25.59 32.11
N PRO A 30 -33.08 25.59 32.31
CA PRO A 30 -34.09 25.33 31.26
C PRO A 30 -35.16 26.44 31.06
N ASN A 31 -36.11 26.16 30.15
CA ASN A 31 -37.21 26.98 29.59
C ASN A 31 -38.12 27.87 30.48
N SER A 32 -38.67 28.90 29.78
CA SER A 32 -40.04 29.49 29.76
C SER A 32 -40.56 30.45 30.85
N ASN A 33 -40.86 31.70 30.46
CA ASN A 33 -42.21 32.31 30.48
C ASN A 33 -42.26 33.71 29.86
N ALA A 34 -43.38 34.03 29.21
CA ALA A 34 -43.64 35.19 28.34
C ALA A 34 -44.50 36.29 28.99
N ALA A 35 -44.42 37.54 28.49
CA ALA A 35 -45.52 38.54 28.37
C ALA A 35 -45.03 39.78 27.54
N PRO A 36 -45.88 40.78 27.14
CA PRO A 36 -46.48 40.93 25.81
C PRO A 36 -46.09 42.22 25.03
N ILE A 37 -46.50 42.26 23.74
CA ILE A 37 -46.28 43.33 22.74
C ILE A 37 -47.39 44.42 22.80
N PRO A 38 -47.18 45.65 22.29
CA PRO A 38 -47.84 46.06 21.02
C PRO A 38 -46.94 46.94 20.10
N ASN A 39 -46.70 46.51 18.85
CA ASN A 39 -47.34 46.91 17.58
C ASN A 39 -47.02 48.34 17.07
N THR A 40 -46.21 48.43 16.01
CA THR A 40 -46.49 49.30 14.85
C THR A 40 -45.90 48.71 13.56
N VAL A 41 -46.66 48.88 12.49
CA VAL A 41 -46.70 48.19 11.21
C VAL A 41 -45.75 48.86 10.20
N GLU A 42 -45.13 48.09 9.30
CA GLU A 42 -45.20 48.28 7.82
C GLU A 42 -44.17 47.40 7.07
N ASN A 43 -44.68 46.61 6.13
CA ASN A 43 -44.00 45.87 5.06
C ASN A 43 -45.00 45.90 3.89
N PRO A 44 -44.65 45.88 2.58
CA PRO A 44 -43.78 44.83 2.01
C PRO A 44 -42.95 45.20 0.75
N SER A 45 -41.91 44.41 0.43
CA SER A 45 -41.73 43.79 -0.92
C SER A 45 -40.43 42.96 -1.06
N SER A 46 -40.63 41.67 -1.39
CA SER A 46 -39.80 40.81 -2.29
C SER A 46 -38.31 40.58 -1.94
N ALA A 47 -37.90 39.60 -1.13
CA ALA A 47 -37.83 38.14 -1.39
C ALA A 47 -37.04 37.71 -2.64
N HIS A 48 -35.81 37.19 -2.45
CA HIS A 48 -35.24 36.01 -3.15
C HIS A 48 -33.93 35.57 -2.46
N LEU A 49 -34.03 34.79 -1.38
CA LEU A 49 -32.94 33.91 -0.94
C LEU A 49 -33.40 32.47 -1.19
N LEU A 50 -32.62 31.76 -2.01
CA LEU A 50 -32.87 30.38 -2.43
C LEU A 50 -32.79 29.43 -1.22
N SER A 51 -33.94 29.00 -0.72
CA SER A 51 -34.05 27.88 0.19
C SER A 51 -34.00 26.56 -0.60
N PHE A 52 -32.94 25.77 -0.44
CA PHE A 52 -32.95 24.39 -0.90
C PHE A 52 -33.76 23.53 0.07
N SER A 53 -34.92 23.03 -0.38
CA SER A 53 -35.65 21.98 0.33
C SER A 53 -34.96 20.64 0.09
N VAL A 54 -34.51 19.98 1.15
CA VAL A 54 -34.00 18.59 1.10
C VAL A 54 -35.18 17.63 0.91
N PRO A 55 -35.25 16.83 -0.18
CA PRO A 55 -36.32 15.87 -0.34
C PRO A 55 -36.19 14.72 0.67
N LYS A 56 -37.20 14.58 1.54
CA LYS A 56 -37.38 13.42 2.42
C LYS A 56 -37.86 12.22 1.58
N LYS A 57 -36.95 11.48 0.95
CA LYS A 57 -37.30 10.26 0.19
C LYS A 57 -37.21 9.03 1.11
N ARG A 58 -38.38 8.41 1.34
CA ARG A 58 -38.54 7.09 2.00
C ARG A 58 -37.58 6.07 1.39
N ARG A 59 -36.97 5.25 2.25
CA ARG A 59 -36.19 4.06 1.88
C ARG A 59 -37.05 3.14 1.01
N ARG A 60 -36.78 3.10 -0.29
CA ARG A 60 -37.15 1.98 -1.17
C ARG A 60 -35.94 1.06 -1.27
N GLY A 61 -36.19 -0.24 -1.08
CA GLY A 61 -35.17 -1.29 -1.09
C GLY A 61 -34.36 -1.30 -2.39
N ARG A 62 -33.10 -1.70 -2.24
CA ARG A 62 -32.15 -1.93 -3.32
C ARG A 62 -32.68 -3.05 -4.24
N PRO A 63 -32.73 -2.87 -5.58
CA PRO A 63 -32.98 -4.00 -6.47
C PRO A 63 -31.79 -4.96 -6.44
N HIS A 64 -32.11 -6.25 -6.31
CA HIS A 64 -31.18 -7.37 -6.39
C HIS A 64 -30.55 -7.41 -7.79
N ARG A 65 -29.24 -7.14 -7.91
CA ARG A 65 -28.49 -7.46 -9.13
C ARG A 65 -28.39 -8.98 -9.24
N VAL A 66 -28.87 -9.51 -10.36
CA VAL A 66 -28.70 -10.92 -10.77
C VAL A 66 -27.19 -11.20 -10.91
N PRO A 67 -26.66 -12.33 -10.41
CA PRO A 67 -25.24 -12.64 -10.58
C PRO A 67 -24.96 -12.94 -12.05
N THR A 68 -24.04 -12.18 -12.66
CA THR A 68 -23.40 -12.58 -13.91
C THR A 68 -22.54 -13.80 -13.62
N SER A 69 -22.92 -14.96 -14.16
CA SER A 69 -22.11 -16.17 -14.12
C SER A 69 -20.83 -15.94 -14.91
N PHE A 70 -19.69 -15.82 -14.23
CA PHE A 70 -18.40 -16.07 -14.86
C PHE A 70 -18.26 -17.58 -15.02
N GLN A 71 -18.47 -18.08 -16.23
CA GLN A 71 -18.07 -19.44 -16.59
C GLN A 71 -16.54 -19.50 -16.59
N LEU A 72 -15.97 -20.13 -15.57
CA LEU A 72 -14.61 -20.66 -15.63
C LEU A 72 -14.61 -21.80 -16.67
N PRO A 73 -13.64 -21.86 -17.59
CA PRO A 73 -13.47 -23.05 -18.42
C PRO A 73 -13.11 -24.25 -17.51
N PRO A 74 -13.57 -25.48 -17.82
CA PRO A 74 -13.25 -26.63 -17.00
C PRO A 74 -11.77 -26.96 -17.08
N ILE A 75 -11.16 -27.18 -15.91
CA ILE A 75 -9.86 -27.85 -15.78
C ILE A 75 -10.08 -29.32 -16.17
N PRO A 76 -9.40 -29.87 -17.21
CA PRO A 76 -9.45 -31.29 -17.45
C PRO A 76 -8.64 -32.02 -16.38
N ASN A 77 -9.31 -32.88 -15.61
CA ASN A 77 -8.68 -33.92 -14.82
C ASN A 77 -8.03 -34.95 -15.77
N GLY A 78 -6.76 -34.74 -16.08
CA GLY A 78 -5.93 -35.67 -16.83
C GLY A 78 -5.10 -36.53 -15.88
N VAL A 79 -5.40 -37.81 -15.86
CA VAL A 79 -4.65 -38.89 -15.20
C VAL A 79 -3.17 -38.85 -15.63
N PHE A 80 -2.26 -38.96 -14.67
CA PHE A 80 -0.84 -39.17 -14.92
C PHE A 80 -0.65 -40.48 -15.69
N ASN A 81 -0.11 -40.39 -16.90
CA ASN A 81 0.54 -41.52 -17.54
C ASN A 81 1.80 -41.03 -18.26
N SER A 82 2.95 -41.54 -17.81
CA SER A 82 4.24 -41.40 -18.48
C SER A 82 4.15 -41.97 -19.91
N ASN A 83 4.58 -41.19 -20.90
CA ASN A 83 5.62 -41.57 -21.87
C ASN A 83 5.74 -40.55 -23.01
N ASN A 84 7.00 -40.16 -23.25
CA ASN A 84 7.64 -39.72 -24.50
C ASN A 84 7.20 -38.45 -25.25
N ASN A 85 8.23 -37.59 -25.38
CA ASN A 85 8.66 -36.83 -26.56
C ASN A 85 7.73 -35.80 -27.20
N GLY A 86 8.16 -34.55 -27.05
CA GLY A 86 8.03 -33.50 -28.07
C GLY A 86 7.11 -32.37 -27.67
N LEU A 87 7.68 -31.28 -27.13
CA LEU A 87 7.05 -29.98 -27.28
C LEU A 87 8.07 -28.85 -27.38
N ALA A 88 7.85 -28.04 -28.40
CA ALA A 88 8.72 -27.02 -28.93
C ALA A 88 8.86 -25.81 -28.00
N SER A 89 10.09 -25.35 -27.85
CA SER A 89 10.44 -24.05 -27.26
C SER A 89 9.97 -22.93 -28.17
N PHE A 90 9.06 -22.07 -27.69
CA PHE A 90 8.74 -20.81 -28.34
C PHE A 90 9.85 -19.80 -28.02
N SER A 91 10.86 -19.72 -28.87
CA SER A 91 11.84 -18.62 -28.86
C SER A 91 11.34 -17.52 -29.77
N SER A 92 10.89 -16.41 -29.20
CA SER A 92 10.65 -15.17 -29.94
C SER A 92 11.98 -14.44 -30.13
N SER A 93 12.68 -14.76 -31.21
CA SER A 93 13.80 -13.96 -31.71
C SER A 93 13.25 -12.73 -32.44
N ILE A 94 13.34 -11.56 -31.82
CA ILE A 94 13.07 -10.27 -32.48
C ILE A 94 14.41 -9.75 -33.00
N SER A 95 14.67 -9.95 -34.29
CA SER A 95 15.80 -9.32 -34.98
C SER A 95 15.42 -7.90 -35.38
N ALA A 96 15.91 -6.90 -34.65
CA ALA A 96 15.77 -5.49 -35.03
C ALA A 96 16.94 -5.08 -35.96
N HIS A 97 16.71 -5.11 -37.28
CA HIS A 97 17.61 -4.47 -38.24
C HIS A 97 17.32 -2.96 -38.26
N SER A 98 18.21 -2.16 -37.66
CA SER A 98 18.26 -0.71 -37.86
C SER A 98 19.32 -0.39 -38.90
N SER A 99 18.89 -0.04 -40.11
CA SER A 99 19.76 0.47 -41.17
C SER A 99 20.15 1.92 -40.86
N ARG A 100 21.38 2.16 -40.39
CA ARG A 100 21.99 3.49 -40.38
C ARG A 100 23.05 3.58 -41.46
N ASN A 101 22.79 4.42 -42.46
CA ASN A 101 23.78 4.83 -43.47
C ASN A 101 24.84 5.70 -42.78
N ASN A 102 26.10 5.26 -42.78
CA ASN A 102 27.22 6.10 -42.35
C ASN A 102 28.26 6.19 -43.47
N VAL A 103 28.58 7.43 -43.83
CA VAL A 103 29.67 7.82 -44.73
C VAL A 103 31.00 7.52 -44.04
N GLU A 104 31.89 6.80 -44.74
CA GLU A 104 33.21 6.40 -44.25
C GLU A 104 34.17 7.59 -44.14
N ILE A 105 34.79 7.75 -42.97
CA ILE A 105 36.05 8.50 -42.78
C ILE A 105 37.01 7.55 -42.04
N PRO A 106 38.17 7.18 -42.61
CA PRO A 106 39.06 6.22 -41.98
C PRO A 106 40.05 6.92 -41.05
N GLY A 107 40.06 6.54 -39.77
CA GLY A 107 41.19 6.84 -38.88
C GLY A 107 40.85 7.12 -37.42
N SER A 108 40.52 6.09 -36.65
CA SER A 108 41.10 5.87 -35.32
C SER A 108 40.69 4.49 -34.80
N SER A 109 41.66 3.67 -34.38
CA SER A 109 41.40 2.43 -33.66
C SER A 109 40.99 2.74 -32.22
N ALA A 110 39.78 3.22 -32.02
CA ALA A 110 39.08 3.07 -30.76
C ALA A 110 38.41 1.69 -30.78
N ARG A 111 38.70 0.84 -29.79
CA ARG A 111 37.95 -0.41 -29.58
C ARG A 111 36.50 -0.01 -29.35
N ILE A 112 35.62 -0.29 -30.31
CA ILE A 112 34.18 -0.16 -30.15
C ILE A 112 33.79 -1.27 -29.17
N MET A 113 33.75 -0.93 -27.88
CA MET A 113 33.03 -1.75 -26.91
C MET A 113 31.56 -1.72 -27.34
N PRO A 114 30.90 -2.87 -27.51
CA PRO A 114 29.47 -2.88 -27.82
C PRO A 114 28.75 -2.11 -26.71
N ASP A 115 27.80 -1.27 -27.11
CA ASP A 115 26.98 -0.48 -26.20
C ASP A 115 26.07 -1.42 -25.42
N MET A 116 26.55 -1.90 -24.27
CA MET A 116 25.88 -2.93 -23.46
C MET A 116 24.50 -2.49 -22.94
N SER A 117 24.12 -1.22 -23.11
CA SER A 117 22.77 -0.73 -22.81
C SER A 117 21.69 -1.33 -23.72
N ASP A 118 22.07 -1.95 -24.84
CA ASP A 118 21.14 -2.52 -25.82
C ASP A 118 20.79 -4.00 -25.60
N GLU A 119 21.29 -4.63 -24.54
CA GLU A 119 21.02 -6.05 -24.25
C GLU A 119 19.89 -6.27 -23.23
N ILE A 120 19.02 -7.27 -23.51
CA ILE A 120 17.96 -7.68 -22.56
C ILE A 120 18.65 -8.52 -21.49
N ILE A 121 18.55 -8.07 -20.23
CA ILE A 121 19.15 -8.80 -19.12
C ILE A 121 18.37 -10.08 -18.81
N VAL A 122 19.08 -11.12 -18.38
CA VAL A 122 18.48 -12.35 -17.85
C VAL A 122 18.90 -12.47 -16.40
N ILE A 123 17.98 -12.15 -15.48
CA ILE A 123 18.25 -12.15 -14.03
C ILE A 123 17.98 -13.54 -13.43
N ASN A 124 16.81 -14.12 -13.73
CA ASN A 124 16.36 -15.39 -13.18
C ASN A 124 15.77 -16.28 -14.28
N LYS A 125 15.90 -17.60 -14.13
CA LYS A 125 15.28 -18.61 -15.00
C LYS A 125 13.75 -18.63 -14.86
N GLU A 126 13.21 -18.06 -13.78
CA GLU A 126 11.78 -18.02 -13.48
C GLU A 126 11.15 -16.62 -13.69
N SER A 127 11.60 -15.87 -14.70
CA SER A 127 11.10 -14.51 -14.98
C SER A 127 9.57 -14.43 -15.15
N THR A 128 8.94 -15.47 -15.69
CA THR A 128 7.48 -15.58 -15.80
C THR A 128 6.81 -15.62 -14.42
N ALA A 129 7.37 -16.35 -13.45
CA ALA A 129 6.81 -16.43 -12.10
C ALA A 129 6.92 -15.07 -11.39
N GLU A 130 8.06 -14.38 -11.54
CA GLU A 130 8.25 -13.03 -10.99
C GLU A 130 7.27 -12.03 -11.59
N ALA A 131 7.02 -12.10 -12.90
CA ALA A 131 6.02 -11.28 -13.56
C ALA A 131 4.60 -11.53 -13.02
N LEU A 132 4.23 -12.78 -12.76
CA LEU A 132 2.94 -13.12 -12.14
C LEU A 132 2.83 -12.60 -10.70
N ILE A 133 3.91 -12.65 -9.92
CA ILE A 133 3.94 -12.08 -8.56
C ILE A 133 3.77 -10.55 -8.62
N ALA A 134 4.48 -9.88 -9.52
CA ALA A 134 4.35 -8.43 -9.72
C ALA A 134 2.93 -8.05 -10.18
N LEU A 135 2.31 -8.86 -11.06
CA LEU A 135 0.92 -8.70 -11.47
C LEU A 135 -0.05 -8.78 -10.29
N SER A 136 0.15 -9.73 -9.38
CA SER A 136 -0.63 -9.82 -8.14
C SER A 136 -0.42 -8.62 -7.19
N ALA A 137 0.66 -7.86 -7.38
CA ALA A 137 0.96 -6.63 -6.66
C ALA A 137 0.44 -5.36 -7.37
N GLY A 138 -0.24 -5.49 -8.51
CA GLY A 138 -0.84 -4.38 -9.25
C GLY A 138 0.01 -3.82 -10.38
N PHE A 139 1.10 -4.48 -10.76
CA PHE A 139 1.97 -4.05 -11.84
C PHE A 139 1.68 -4.80 -13.14
N PRO A 140 1.52 -4.12 -14.29
CA PRO A 140 1.33 -4.80 -15.57
C PRO A 140 2.61 -5.54 -15.98
N ALA A 141 2.46 -6.68 -16.67
CA ALA A 141 3.56 -7.59 -16.95
C ALA A 141 4.57 -7.06 -17.99
N ASP A 142 4.12 -6.17 -18.89
CA ASP A 142 4.83 -5.78 -20.12
C ASP A 142 4.86 -4.26 -20.35
N SER A 143 4.33 -3.48 -19.43
CA SER A 143 4.20 -2.02 -19.55
C SER A 143 4.52 -1.30 -18.23
N LEU A 144 4.60 0.03 -18.32
CA LEU A 144 4.73 0.92 -17.16
C LEU A 144 3.36 1.42 -16.73
N THR A 145 3.17 1.62 -15.43
CA THR A 145 2.02 2.35 -14.88
C THR A 145 2.21 3.86 -15.06
N GLU A 146 1.11 4.61 -14.95
CA GLU A 146 1.16 6.09 -14.97
C GLU A 146 2.06 6.63 -13.84
N GLU A 147 1.98 6.04 -12.64
CA GLU A 147 2.83 6.42 -11.50
C GLU A 147 4.33 6.20 -11.75
N GLU A 148 4.69 5.12 -12.46
CA GLU A 148 6.09 4.84 -12.83
C GLU A 148 6.63 5.88 -13.82
N ILE A 149 5.79 6.26 -14.79
CA ILE A 149 6.10 7.28 -15.79
C ILE A 149 6.24 8.65 -15.13
N ASP A 150 5.30 9.02 -14.26
CA ASP A 150 5.31 10.30 -13.53
C ASP A 150 6.50 10.43 -12.58
N PHE A 151 6.93 9.32 -11.98
CA PHE A 151 8.16 9.30 -11.17
C PHE A 151 9.43 9.46 -12.01
N GLY A 152 9.39 9.12 -13.30
CA GLY A 152 10.54 9.13 -14.19
C GLY A 152 11.52 8.00 -13.90
N VAL A 153 11.01 6.77 -13.69
CA VAL A 153 11.86 5.59 -13.41
C VAL A 153 12.90 5.32 -14.52
N ILE A 154 12.55 5.66 -15.76
CA ILE A 154 13.40 5.60 -16.96
C ILE A 154 13.37 6.95 -17.69
N ARG A 155 14.39 7.21 -18.51
CA ARG A 155 14.51 8.49 -19.23
C ARG A 155 13.64 8.54 -20.48
N VAL A 156 13.56 7.43 -21.21
CA VAL A 156 12.86 7.31 -22.47
C VAL A 156 11.91 6.12 -22.39
N ILE A 157 10.64 6.35 -22.71
CA ILE A 157 9.62 5.29 -22.72
C ILE A 157 9.82 4.43 -23.95
N GLY A 158 9.73 3.12 -23.76
CA GLY A 158 9.95 2.10 -24.79
C GLY A 158 11.40 1.62 -24.88
N GLY A 159 11.60 0.64 -25.75
CA GLY A 159 12.92 0.05 -25.99
C GLY A 159 13.42 -0.82 -24.84
N ILE A 160 14.72 -1.05 -24.86
CA ILE A 160 15.42 -2.02 -24.02
C ILE A 160 15.47 -1.62 -22.55
N GLU A 161 15.66 -0.32 -22.26
CA GLU A 161 15.71 0.20 -20.89
C GLU A 161 14.41 -0.08 -20.15
N GLN A 162 13.26 0.08 -20.83
CA GLN A 162 11.95 -0.26 -20.26
C GLN A 162 11.81 -1.76 -19.96
N VAL A 163 12.27 -2.63 -20.87
CA VAL A 163 12.21 -4.09 -20.66
C VAL A 163 13.07 -4.48 -19.45
N ASN A 164 14.30 -3.95 -19.38
CA ASN A 164 15.21 -4.19 -18.26
C ASN A 164 14.65 -3.64 -16.95
N TYR A 165 13.99 -2.48 -16.97
CA TYR A 165 13.31 -1.92 -15.81
C TYR A 165 12.22 -2.86 -15.29
N ILE A 166 11.35 -3.35 -16.17
CA ILE A 166 10.25 -4.25 -15.81
C ILE A 166 10.79 -5.54 -15.18
N LEU A 167 11.86 -6.10 -15.74
CA LEU A 167 12.51 -7.30 -15.19
C LEU A 167 13.06 -7.03 -13.78
N ILE A 168 13.79 -5.93 -13.59
CA ILE A 168 14.34 -5.55 -12.26
C ILE A 168 13.21 -5.28 -11.26
N ARG A 169 12.17 -4.54 -11.66
CA ARG A 169 11.00 -4.25 -10.83
C ARG A 169 10.33 -5.53 -10.35
N ASN A 170 10.05 -6.44 -11.27
CA ASN A 170 9.39 -7.70 -10.96
C ASN A 170 10.25 -8.55 -10.03
N HIS A 171 11.57 -8.59 -10.27
CA HIS A 171 12.52 -9.32 -9.44
C HIS A 171 12.57 -8.79 -8.00
N ILE A 172 12.61 -7.46 -7.80
CA ILE A 172 12.62 -6.86 -6.47
C ILE A 172 11.31 -7.14 -5.72
N ILE A 173 10.16 -7.02 -6.41
CA ILE A 173 8.85 -7.28 -5.81
C ILE A 173 8.72 -8.76 -5.43
N ALA A 174 9.14 -9.66 -6.30
CA ALA A 174 9.16 -11.10 -6.01
C ALA A 174 10.01 -11.40 -4.77
N LYS A 175 11.21 -10.81 -4.69
CA LYS A 175 12.10 -11.00 -3.54
C LYS A 175 11.49 -10.53 -2.23
N TRP A 176 10.77 -9.41 -2.23
CA TRP A 176 10.03 -8.95 -1.06
C TRP A 176 8.87 -9.88 -0.69
N ARG A 177 8.15 -10.39 -1.69
CA ARG A 177 7.00 -11.30 -1.51
C ARG A 177 7.39 -12.68 -0.99
N GLU A 178 8.64 -13.13 -1.20
CA GLU A 178 9.18 -14.35 -0.58
C GLU A 178 9.14 -14.28 0.95
N ASN A 179 9.50 -13.14 1.52
CA ASN A 179 9.47 -12.94 2.97
C ASN A 179 9.21 -11.47 3.35
N VAL A 180 7.93 -11.14 3.53
CA VAL A 180 7.46 -9.81 3.91
C VAL A 180 7.80 -9.42 5.36
N SER A 181 8.53 -10.25 6.10
CA SER A 181 9.01 -9.91 7.44
C SER A 181 10.41 -9.29 7.43
N ASN A 182 11.17 -9.48 6.35
CA ASN A 182 12.57 -9.09 6.25
C ASN A 182 12.76 -7.87 5.36
N TRP A 183 13.44 -6.83 5.86
CA TRP A 183 13.74 -5.66 5.03
C TRP A 183 14.61 -6.02 3.83
N VAL A 184 14.12 -5.74 2.62
CA VAL A 184 14.86 -5.91 1.36
C VAL A 184 15.73 -4.69 1.14
N THR A 185 17.05 -4.86 1.16
CA THR A 185 18.03 -3.85 0.76
C THR A 185 18.37 -3.99 -0.72
N LYS A 186 18.86 -2.89 -1.31
CA LYS A 186 19.34 -2.87 -2.70
C LYS A 186 20.52 -3.84 -2.92
N ASP A 187 21.35 -4.02 -1.89
CA ASP A 187 22.59 -4.80 -1.97
C ASP A 187 22.37 -6.28 -2.31
N ILE A 188 21.18 -6.81 -2.01
CA ILE A 188 20.77 -8.19 -2.33
C ILE A 188 20.83 -8.45 -3.85
N PHE A 189 20.68 -7.41 -4.67
CA PHE A 189 20.56 -7.54 -6.12
C PHE A 189 21.83 -7.15 -6.90
N ILE A 190 22.86 -6.65 -6.22
CA ILE A 190 24.08 -6.13 -6.89
C ILE A 190 24.80 -7.24 -7.65
N ASP A 191 24.78 -8.46 -7.12
CA ASP A 191 25.47 -9.62 -7.71
C ASP A 191 24.65 -10.29 -8.82
N SER A 192 23.31 -10.20 -8.79
CA SER A 192 22.44 -10.80 -9.81
C SER A 192 22.15 -9.89 -10.99
N ILE A 193 22.33 -8.57 -10.84
CA ILE A 193 22.04 -7.59 -11.88
C ILE A 193 23.34 -7.08 -12.52
N PRO A 194 23.44 -7.07 -13.87
CA PRO A 194 24.61 -6.54 -14.57
C PRO A 194 24.95 -5.10 -14.17
N LYS A 195 26.26 -4.80 -14.08
CA LYS A 195 26.77 -3.49 -13.63
C LYS A 195 26.24 -2.30 -14.43
N HIS A 196 26.01 -2.48 -15.73
CA HIS A 196 25.47 -1.41 -16.59
C HIS A 196 24.02 -1.03 -16.22
N CYS A 197 23.28 -1.93 -15.55
CA CYS A 197 21.92 -1.69 -15.06
C CYS A 197 21.87 -1.20 -13.61
N HIS A 198 22.99 -0.93 -12.93
CA HIS A 198 22.97 -0.50 -11.52
C HIS A 198 22.29 0.86 -11.33
N SER A 199 22.41 1.79 -12.28
CA SER A 199 21.67 3.05 -12.25
C SER A 199 20.15 2.83 -12.33
N LEU A 200 19.73 1.85 -13.14
CA LEU A 200 18.34 1.47 -13.29
C LEU A 200 17.82 0.78 -12.02
N LEU A 201 18.60 -0.13 -11.44
CA LEU A 201 18.32 -0.75 -10.13
C LEU A 201 18.14 0.31 -9.04
N ASP A 202 19.01 1.32 -8.98
CA ASP A 202 18.91 2.43 -8.03
C ASP A 202 17.59 3.19 -8.17
N SER A 203 17.22 3.53 -9.40
CA SER A 203 15.96 4.22 -9.73
C SER A 203 14.75 3.38 -9.33
N THR A 204 14.72 2.09 -9.73
CA THR A 204 13.64 1.15 -9.43
C THR A 204 13.49 0.93 -7.93
N TYR A 205 14.59 0.66 -7.22
CA TYR A 205 14.56 0.46 -5.78
C TYR A 205 14.04 1.71 -5.04
N LYS A 206 14.52 2.90 -5.45
CA LYS A 206 14.05 4.18 -4.89
C LYS A 206 12.55 4.37 -5.11
N TYR A 207 12.05 4.10 -6.31
CA TYR A 207 10.62 4.16 -6.63
C TYR A 207 9.79 3.25 -5.71
N LEU A 208 10.12 1.95 -5.68
CA LEU A 208 9.37 0.95 -4.91
C LEU A 208 9.37 1.23 -3.40
N VAL A 209 10.50 1.69 -2.85
CA VAL A 209 10.62 2.06 -1.44
C VAL A 209 9.81 3.32 -1.12
N SER A 210 9.92 4.35 -1.95
CA SER A 210 9.28 5.66 -1.70
C SER A 210 7.76 5.60 -1.85
N HIS A 211 7.23 4.75 -2.73
CA HIS A 211 5.78 4.59 -2.93
C HIS A 211 5.17 3.51 -2.00
N GLY A 212 6.02 2.79 -1.25
CA GLY A 212 5.56 1.78 -0.29
C GLY A 212 5.11 0.47 -0.93
N TYR A 213 5.60 0.15 -2.13
CA TYR A 213 5.36 -1.14 -2.80
C TYR A 213 6.18 -2.29 -2.18
N ILE A 214 7.28 -1.97 -1.50
CA ILE A 214 8.09 -2.91 -0.73
C ILE A 214 8.40 -2.37 0.67
N ASN A 215 8.87 -3.25 1.56
CA ASN A 215 9.33 -2.89 2.90
C ASN A 215 8.25 -2.17 3.73
N PHE A 216 6.99 -2.59 3.59
CA PHE A 216 5.84 -2.06 4.31
C PHE A 216 5.22 -3.12 5.21
N GLY A 217 4.29 -2.72 6.08
CA GLY A 217 3.69 -3.62 7.06
C GLY A 217 4.40 -3.55 8.41
N VAL A 218 4.08 -4.47 9.32
CA VAL A 218 4.29 -4.30 10.77
C VAL A 218 5.39 -5.18 11.39
N ALA A 219 6.16 -5.90 10.57
CA ALA A 219 7.21 -6.79 11.07
C ALA A 219 8.31 -6.03 11.84
N PRO A 220 8.99 -6.67 12.81
CA PRO A 220 10.03 -6.03 13.62
C PRO A 220 11.14 -5.36 12.81
N ALA A 221 11.70 -6.06 11.82
CA ALA A 221 12.77 -5.53 10.95
C ALA A 221 12.35 -4.28 10.17
N ILE A 222 11.05 -4.11 9.90
CA ILE A 222 10.50 -2.91 9.25
C ILE A 222 10.32 -1.79 10.26
N LYS A 223 9.86 -2.12 11.46
CA LYS A 223 9.66 -1.15 12.55
C LYS A 223 11.00 -0.50 12.94
N GLU A 224 12.08 -1.26 12.98
CA GLU A 224 13.43 -0.77 13.30
C GLU A 224 13.97 0.25 12.29
N LYS A 225 13.42 0.29 11.07
CA LYS A 225 13.79 1.27 10.04
C LYS A 225 12.98 2.56 10.09
N ILE A 226 11.98 2.64 10.97
CA ILE A 226 11.26 3.89 11.21
C ILE A 226 12.12 4.76 12.12
N PRO A 227 12.40 6.03 11.74
CA PRO A 227 13.16 6.94 12.60
C PRO A 227 12.54 7.05 14.00
N ALA A 228 13.34 6.86 15.05
CA ALA A 228 12.87 6.99 16.43
C ALA A 228 12.50 8.44 16.77
N GLU A 229 13.33 9.38 16.31
CA GLU A 229 13.11 10.81 16.50
C GLU A 229 12.54 11.43 15.20
N PRO A 230 11.35 12.05 15.25
CA PRO A 230 10.76 12.70 14.09
C PRO A 230 11.54 13.98 13.75
N SER A 231 11.95 14.12 12.49
CA SER A 231 12.67 15.28 11.97
C SER A 231 11.78 16.26 11.19
N LYS A 232 10.52 15.89 10.93
CA LYS A 232 9.57 16.64 10.11
C LYS A 232 8.38 17.18 10.92
N PRO A 233 7.58 18.11 10.34
CA PRO A 233 6.41 18.67 11.00
C PRO A 233 5.41 17.63 11.50
N HIS A 234 4.53 18.06 12.41
CA HIS A 234 3.50 17.21 12.99
C HIS A 234 2.31 17.06 12.05
N VAL A 235 1.94 15.81 11.74
CA VAL A 235 0.76 15.46 10.97
C VAL A 235 -0.31 14.82 11.86
N ILE A 236 -1.56 15.25 11.67
CA ILE A 236 -2.72 14.65 12.30
C ILE A 236 -3.48 13.83 11.27
N VAL A 237 -3.72 12.55 11.57
CA VAL A 237 -4.54 11.65 10.77
C VAL A 237 -5.90 11.48 11.43
N ILE A 238 -6.98 11.82 10.73
CA ILE A 238 -8.35 11.66 11.22
C ILE A 238 -8.88 10.29 10.76
N GLY A 239 -9.14 9.40 11.72
CA GLY A 239 -9.65 8.05 11.54
C GLY A 239 -8.60 6.96 11.75
N ALA A 240 -8.81 6.08 12.73
CA ALA A 240 -7.99 4.90 13.00
C ALA A 240 -8.53 3.63 12.29
N GLY A 241 -8.99 3.79 11.05
CA GLY A 241 -9.29 2.66 10.15
C GLY A 241 -8.04 2.07 9.51
N LEU A 242 -8.19 1.03 8.69
CA LEU A 242 -7.05 0.41 7.97
C LEU A 242 -6.27 1.43 7.13
N ALA A 243 -6.98 2.28 6.36
CA ALA A 243 -6.37 3.32 5.54
C ALA A 243 -5.63 4.37 6.39
N GLY A 244 -6.26 4.88 7.45
CA GLY A 244 -5.65 5.89 8.31
C GLY A 244 -4.42 5.38 9.07
N LEU A 245 -4.48 4.14 9.59
CA LEU A 245 -3.32 3.52 10.23
C LEU A 245 -2.19 3.23 9.25
N ALA A 246 -2.50 2.81 8.02
CA ALA A 246 -1.50 2.62 6.98
C ALA A 246 -0.82 3.94 6.61
N ALA A 247 -1.60 5.00 6.39
CA ALA A 247 -1.09 6.34 6.10
C ALA A 247 -0.22 6.88 7.26
N ALA A 248 -0.69 6.75 8.51
CA ALA A 248 0.05 7.17 9.69
C ALA A 248 1.41 6.47 9.77
N ARG A 249 1.46 5.16 9.53
CA ARG A 249 2.71 4.39 9.55
C ARG A 249 3.69 4.85 8.47
N GLN A 250 3.22 5.12 7.25
CA GLN A 250 4.08 5.60 6.17
C GLN A 250 4.62 7.00 6.46
N MET A 251 3.80 7.89 7.02
CA MET A 251 4.24 9.21 7.46
C MET A 251 5.31 9.13 8.56
N MET A 252 5.16 8.21 9.53
CA MET A 252 6.21 7.95 10.51
C MET A 252 7.52 7.50 9.85
N ARG A 253 7.45 6.58 8.87
CA ARG A 253 8.62 6.13 8.10
C ARG A 253 9.33 7.28 7.37
N PHE A 254 8.58 8.27 6.91
CA PHE A 254 9.13 9.48 6.31
C PHE A 254 9.67 10.50 7.32
N GLY A 255 9.61 10.22 8.62
CA GLY A 255 10.16 11.06 9.69
C GLY A 255 9.20 12.12 10.23
N PHE A 256 7.91 12.08 9.88
CA PHE A 256 6.91 12.97 10.45
C PHE A 256 6.53 12.52 11.86
N LYS A 257 6.29 13.48 12.76
CA LYS A 257 5.56 13.22 14.00
C LYS A 257 4.09 12.99 13.63
N VAL A 258 3.47 11.91 14.09
CA VAL A 258 2.09 11.56 13.70
C VAL A 258 1.20 11.37 14.93
N THR A 259 0.00 11.96 14.89
CA THR A 259 -1.08 11.70 15.86
C THR A 259 -2.32 11.23 15.11
N VAL A 260 -2.93 10.13 15.57
CA VAL A 260 -4.16 9.59 14.97
C VAL A 260 -5.35 9.89 15.88
N LEU A 261 -6.40 10.49 15.34
CA LEU A 261 -7.64 10.81 16.06
C LEU A 261 -8.77 9.90 15.58
N GLU A 262 -9.44 9.18 16.47
CA GLU A 262 -10.57 8.30 16.14
C GLU A 262 -11.80 8.68 16.96
N GLY A 263 -12.95 8.84 16.31
CA GLY A 263 -14.19 9.24 16.97
C GLY A 263 -14.83 8.12 17.81
N ARG A 264 -14.40 6.86 17.61
CA ARG A 264 -14.89 5.69 18.35
C ARG A 264 -13.91 5.29 19.45
N LYS A 265 -14.40 4.56 20.45
CA LYS A 265 -13.57 3.94 21.50
C LYS A 265 -12.74 2.73 21.02
N ARG A 266 -12.56 2.56 19.70
CA ARG A 266 -11.86 1.43 19.10
C ARG A 266 -11.27 1.80 17.73
N ALA A 267 -10.14 1.20 17.39
CA ALA A 267 -9.58 1.24 16.05
C ALA A 267 -10.29 0.25 15.09
N GLY A 268 -9.87 0.26 13.82
CA GLY A 268 -10.32 -0.67 12.77
C GLY A 268 -11.44 -0.14 11.86
N GLY A 269 -12.03 1.02 12.19
CA GLY A 269 -13.06 1.65 11.37
C GLY A 269 -14.27 0.75 11.14
N GLY A 270 -14.56 0.45 9.87
CA GLY A 270 -15.67 -0.42 9.44
C GLY A 270 -15.49 -1.89 9.82
N PHE A 271 -14.27 -2.33 10.11
CA PHE A 271 -14.02 -3.69 10.59
C PHE A 271 -14.49 -3.84 12.03
N ILE A 272 -15.28 -4.88 12.29
CA ILE A 272 -15.80 -5.21 13.61
C ILE A 272 -15.53 -6.68 13.84
N GLN A 273 -14.61 -6.97 14.76
CA GLN A 273 -14.47 -8.31 15.32
C GLN A 273 -15.25 -8.35 16.63
N ARG A 274 -16.21 -9.27 16.72
CA ARG A 274 -16.89 -9.55 17.99
C ARG A 274 -16.18 -10.71 18.65
N LYS A 275 -15.56 -10.45 19.80
CA LYS A 275 -15.11 -11.50 20.70
C LYS A 275 -16.35 -12.01 21.41
N TRP A 276 -16.80 -13.21 21.07
CA TRP A 276 -17.79 -13.90 21.87
C TRP A 276 -17.12 -14.36 23.17
N ARG A 277 -17.75 -14.05 24.31
CA ARG A 277 -17.45 -14.71 25.58
C ARG A 277 -18.42 -15.87 25.71
N GLU A 278 -17.91 -17.06 26.00
CA GLU A 278 -18.70 -18.26 26.29
C GLU A 278 -19.22 -18.29 27.74
N ASP A 279 -19.19 -17.16 28.44
CA ASP A 279 -19.61 -17.09 29.85
C ASP A 279 -21.02 -16.49 29.97
N LEU A 280 -22.03 -17.17 29.43
CA LEU A 280 -23.42 -17.10 29.92
C LEU A 280 -24.11 -18.43 29.61
N GLY A 281 -24.14 -19.31 30.61
CA GLY A 281 -24.99 -20.49 30.62
C GLY A 281 -26.47 -20.12 30.45
N TYR A 282 -27.20 -21.03 29.81
CA TYR A 282 -28.67 -21.13 29.77
C TYR A 282 -29.45 -19.81 29.76
N VAL A 283 -29.75 -19.32 28.55
CA VAL A 283 -30.97 -18.52 28.34
C VAL A 283 -31.95 -19.38 27.54
N GLN A 284 -32.94 -19.89 28.27
CA GLN A 284 -34.17 -20.48 27.77
C GLN A 284 -34.69 -19.69 26.57
N ARG A 285 -34.71 -20.29 25.38
CA ARG A 285 -35.52 -19.78 24.26
C ARG A 285 -36.98 -19.79 24.72
N ARG A 286 -37.54 -18.62 25.04
CA ARG A 286 -38.99 -18.45 24.95
C ARG A 286 -39.34 -18.33 23.48
N ILE A 287 -40.24 -19.24 23.13
CA ILE A 287 -41.03 -19.46 21.92
C ILE A 287 -41.33 -18.16 21.17
#